data_AF-A0AAW1UYS6-F1
#
_entry.id   AF-A0AAW1UYS6-F1
#
_cell.length_a   1.000
_cell.length_b   1.000
_cell.length_c   1.000
_cell.angle_alpha   90.00
_cell.angle_beta   90.00
_cell.angle_gamma   90.00
#
_symmetry.space_group_name_H-M   'P 1'
#
loop_
_entity.id
_entity.type
_entity.pdbx_description
1 polymer ?
#
loop_
_entity_poly.entity_id
_entity_poly.type
_entity_poly.pdbx_seq_one_letter_code
_entity_poly.pdbx_strand_id
1 'polypeptide(L)'
;MCSIVPLTIFSFGLFGLSVSQSVDQTPATGWGGIRCYDKFRNPQRCIPEFENAAFNVLIEATNTCGDNGPIEFCRQTDISEVKKSCQLCYPNQHHAKYLTDFHNQDEPTRWQSETMMENIQHPNQVNLTLHLGKAFDITYIRLWFYCPRPESFAIYKRTKEDGPWIPYQYYSASCRDTYGLPDTTRTIRGEETRALCKSEYSDISPLTGGNAAFSTLEGRPSAYNFDASAELQEWVTATDIRITLDRLNTFGEEVFGVEQVLRSYFYAIADVALGARCKCNGHASECISSIGMDGSRRRVCKCEHNTAGPDCNDCLPFYHDAPWKRATAKNAHEYLSYEERKDIAEIINKKECKVDGLIISNTTISRPENLHCKKEALEAGDLSGRPLKEMSTIMIADMYKLLNGIPIIGVGGIDSGEDAYEKIKAGAKVVQIYTSLIYNGPPVVTQIKKDLVKLLEKDGYKNIEEAVGKRS
;
A
#
# COMPACT_ATOMS: atom_id res chain seq x y z
N MET A 1 -18.84 -51.03 49.83
CA MET A 1 -19.48 -50.63 51.10
C MET A 1 -18.96 -49.25 51.47
N CYS A 2 -19.88 -48.39 51.91
CA CYS A 2 -19.70 -47.04 52.50
C CYS A 2 -19.35 -45.85 51.61
N SER A 3 -20.45 -45.27 51.11
CA SER A 3 -20.84 -43.86 51.01
C SER A 3 -20.39 -42.86 52.11
N ILE A 4 -20.30 -41.56 51.72
CA ILE A 4 -20.85 -40.32 52.37
C ILE A 4 -20.15 -39.83 53.68
N VAL A 5 -19.74 -38.57 53.99
CA VAL A 5 -20.04 -37.14 53.62
C VAL A 5 -19.24 -36.22 54.63
N PRO A 6 -19.16 -34.86 54.64
CA PRO A 6 -19.15 -33.77 53.64
C PRO A 6 -18.12 -32.59 53.91
N LEU A 7 -18.18 -31.57 53.03
CA LEU A 7 -17.98 -30.11 53.19
C LEU A 7 -17.14 -29.50 54.34
N THR A 8 -16.17 -28.64 53.95
CA THR A 8 -16.13 -27.25 54.45
C THR A 8 -15.64 -26.28 53.38
N ILE A 9 -16.42 -25.21 53.18
CA ILE A 9 -16.20 -24.07 52.28
C ILE A 9 -15.22 -23.09 52.94
N PHE A 10 -14.25 -22.55 52.19
CA PHE A 10 -13.70 -21.23 52.46
C PHE A 10 -13.64 -20.41 51.16
N SER A 11 -14.54 -19.44 51.10
CA SER A 11 -14.55 -18.35 50.14
C SER A 11 -13.57 -17.28 50.62
N PHE A 12 -12.56 -16.96 49.81
CA PHE A 12 -11.94 -15.64 49.80
C PHE A 12 -11.63 -15.28 48.35
N GLY A 13 -12.41 -14.35 47.82
CA GLY A 13 -12.14 -13.76 46.52
C GLY A 13 -10.90 -12.89 46.58
N LEU A 14 -10.13 -12.90 45.50
CA LEU A 14 -9.43 -11.72 45.00
C LEU A 14 -9.19 -11.93 43.50
N PHE A 15 -9.53 -10.90 42.74
CA PHE A 15 -9.42 -10.80 41.30
C PHE A 15 -8.08 -11.32 40.78
N GLY A 16 -8.13 -12.39 39.98
CA GLY A 16 -7.04 -12.82 39.12
C GLY A 16 -7.51 -12.74 37.67
N LEU A 17 -7.18 -11.64 36.99
CA LEU A 17 -7.26 -11.54 35.54
C LEU A 17 -6.39 -12.64 34.93
N SER A 18 -7.03 -13.65 34.35
CA SER A 18 -6.35 -14.58 33.46
C SER A 18 -6.09 -13.84 32.15
N VAL A 19 -4.86 -13.34 31.99
CA VAL A 19 -4.36 -12.92 30.69
C VAL A 19 -4.18 -14.20 29.87
N SER A 20 -5.16 -14.50 29.03
CA SER A 20 -4.94 -15.41 27.91
C SER A 20 -3.88 -14.75 27.01
N GLN A 21 -2.65 -15.26 27.05
CA GLN A 21 -1.65 -14.93 26.04
C GLN A 21 -2.11 -15.51 24.70
N SER A 22 -2.86 -14.73 23.93
CA SER A 22 -2.77 -14.81 22.47
C SER A 22 -1.37 -14.31 22.10
N VAL A 23 -0.51 -15.22 21.68
CA VAL A 23 0.76 -14.86 21.02
C VAL A 23 0.39 -14.31 19.64
N ASP A 24 -0.15 -13.09 19.60
CA ASP A 24 -0.06 -12.26 18.41
C ASP A 24 1.38 -11.79 18.37
N GLN A 25 2.18 -12.38 17.48
CA GLN A 25 3.46 -11.83 17.12
C GLN A 25 3.20 -10.45 16.49
N THR A 26 3.22 -9.40 17.31
CA THR A 26 3.34 -8.03 16.80
C THR A 26 4.57 -7.99 15.90
N PRO A 27 4.44 -7.69 14.60
CA PRO A 27 5.59 -7.57 13.72
C PRO A 27 6.48 -6.47 14.25
N ALA A 28 7.80 -6.70 14.22
CA ALA A 28 8.78 -5.77 14.75
C ALA A 28 8.63 -4.40 14.07
N THR A 29 8.01 -3.44 14.77
CA THR A 29 8.01 -2.02 14.42
C THR A 29 9.40 -1.46 14.69
N GLY A 30 10.29 -1.62 13.72
CA GLY A 30 11.56 -0.90 13.66
C GLY A 30 11.42 0.35 12.79
N TRP A 31 12.38 1.28 12.92
CA TRP A 31 12.63 2.31 11.90
C TRP A 31 12.73 1.63 10.52
N GLY A 32 11.94 2.07 9.53
CA GLY A 32 11.95 1.52 8.16
C GLY A 32 10.81 0.57 7.77
N GLY A 33 9.65 0.60 8.46
CA GLY A 33 8.46 -0.17 8.07
C GLY A 33 8.44 -1.64 8.52
N ILE A 34 7.38 -2.37 8.17
CA ILE A 34 7.26 -3.81 8.47
C ILE A 34 8.05 -4.59 7.43
N ARG A 35 8.96 -5.49 7.85
CA ARG A 35 9.75 -6.34 6.94
C ARG A 35 8.87 -7.36 6.20
N CYS A 36 9.18 -7.61 4.94
CA CYS A 36 8.44 -8.56 4.10
C CYS A 36 8.73 -10.04 4.42
N TYR A 37 9.82 -10.33 5.12
CA TYR A 37 10.16 -11.69 5.54
C TYR A 37 10.44 -11.75 7.04
N ASP A 38 9.99 -12.83 7.68
CA ASP A 38 10.25 -13.11 9.09
C ASP A 38 11.72 -13.55 9.33
N LYS A 39 12.05 -13.87 10.59
CA LYS A 39 13.40 -14.33 10.95
C LYS A 39 13.79 -15.66 10.30
N PHE A 40 12.81 -16.45 9.86
CA PHE A 40 12.97 -17.74 9.19
C PHE A 40 12.88 -17.62 7.66
N ARG A 41 12.77 -16.40 7.13
CA ARG A 41 12.57 -16.07 5.71
C ARG A 41 11.23 -16.52 5.12
N ASN A 42 10.22 -16.76 5.95
CA ASN A 42 8.85 -16.90 5.44
C ASN A 42 8.30 -15.52 5.09
N PRO A 43 7.50 -15.41 4.02
CA PRO A 43 6.85 -14.15 3.68
C PRO A 43 5.84 -13.73 4.73
N GLN A 44 5.66 -12.42 4.85
CA GLN A 44 4.58 -11.84 5.64
C GLN A 44 4.21 -10.49 5.04
N ARG A 45 2.98 -10.04 5.29
CA ARG A 45 2.56 -8.71 4.84
C ARG A 45 3.53 -7.63 5.36
N CYS A 46 4.04 -6.83 4.44
CA CYS A 46 4.87 -5.66 4.73
C CYS A 46 4.22 -4.40 4.19
N ILE A 47 4.27 -3.33 4.96
CA ILE A 47 3.71 -2.04 4.57
C ILE A 47 4.73 -0.94 4.85
N PRO A 48 4.77 0.10 4.01
CA PRO A 48 5.63 1.25 4.25
C PRO A 48 5.29 1.99 5.54
N GLU A 49 6.25 2.80 5.97
CA GLU A 49 6.09 3.71 7.09
C GLU A 49 4.98 4.75 6.81
N PHE A 50 4.38 5.23 7.89
CA PHE A 50 3.39 6.30 7.83
C PHE A 50 4.08 7.65 7.72
N GLU A 51 3.64 8.50 6.81
CA GLU A 51 4.26 9.80 6.54
C GLU A 51 3.22 10.89 6.24
N ASN A 52 3.68 12.15 6.24
CA ASN A 52 2.94 13.25 5.64
C ASN A 52 3.29 13.31 4.14
N ALA A 53 2.44 12.76 3.29
CA ALA A 53 2.68 12.68 1.85
C ALA A 53 2.60 14.04 1.13
N ALA A 54 2.06 15.08 1.79
CA ALA A 54 2.03 16.44 1.24
C ALA A 54 3.34 17.22 1.51
N PHE A 55 4.16 16.79 2.47
CA PHE A 55 5.33 17.56 2.90
C PHE A 55 6.32 17.77 1.74
N ASN A 56 6.74 19.02 1.55
CA ASN A 56 7.60 19.46 0.43
C ASN A 56 7.04 19.19 -0.99
N VAL A 57 5.73 18.93 -1.13
CA VAL A 57 5.07 18.82 -2.45
C VAL A 57 4.42 20.14 -2.79
N LEU A 58 4.78 20.73 -3.93
CA LEU A 58 4.18 22.00 -4.36
C LEU A 58 2.69 21.80 -4.71
N ILE A 59 1.82 22.52 -4.02
CA ILE A 59 0.39 22.59 -4.34
C ILE A 59 0.15 23.66 -5.40
N GLU A 60 -0.66 23.33 -6.40
CA GLU A 60 -1.12 24.26 -7.42
C GLU A 60 -2.39 24.97 -6.92
N ALA A 61 -2.33 26.30 -6.79
CA ALA A 61 -3.46 27.14 -6.40
C ALA A 61 -3.99 27.91 -7.61
N THR A 62 -5.30 27.93 -7.83
CA THR A 62 -5.91 28.72 -8.92
C THR A 62 -5.97 30.22 -8.62
N ASN A 63 -5.72 30.61 -7.37
CA ASN A 63 -5.74 31.98 -6.92
C ASN A 63 -4.71 32.15 -5.79
N THR A 64 -3.88 33.20 -5.86
CA THR A 64 -2.96 33.58 -4.80
C THR A 64 -2.86 35.10 -4.79
N CYS A 65 -2.92 35.72 -3.61
CA CYS A 65 -2.78 37.17 -3.54
C CYS A 65 -1.40 37.63 -4.03
N GLY A 66 -1.37 38.77 -4.71
CA GLY A 66 -0.13 39.34 -5.24
C GLY A 66 0.24 38.88 -6.65
N ASP A 67 -0.34 37.80 -7.19
CA ASP A 67 0.01 37.28 -8.53
C ASP A 67 -0.32 38.29 -9.64
N ASN A 68 -1.43 39.03 -9.50
CA ASN A 68 -1.87 40.08 -10.43
C ASN A 68 -1.43 41.49 -10.02
N GLY A 69 -0.47 41.59 -9.09
CA GLY A 69 -0.02 42.85 -8.48
C GLY A 69 -0.42 42.97 -7.00
N PRO A 70 0.14 43.95 -6.28
CA PRO A 70 -0.12 44.09 -4.85
C PRO A 70 -1.59 44.39 -4.56
N ILE A 71 -2.20 43.63 -3.65
CA ILE A 71 -3.58 43.87 -3.19
C ILE A 71 -3.59 44.18 -1.69
N GLU A 72 -4.59 44.94 -1.23
CA GLU A 72 -4.79 45.23 0.19
C GLU A 72 -5.76 44.23 0.83
N PHE A 73 -5.40 43.67 1.98
CA PHE A 73 -6.25 42.82 2.80
C PHE A 73 -6.28 43.32 4.24
N CYS A 74 -7.36 43.04 4.97
CA CYS A 74 -7.55 43.52 6.34
C CYS A 74 -7.78 42.35 7.30
N ARG A 75 -7.11 42.34 8.46
CA ARG A 75 -7.33 41.27 9.45
C ARG A 75 -8.64 41.46 10.20
N GLN A 76 -9.37 40.37 10.40
CA GLN A 76 -10.58 40.34 11.20
C GLN A 76 -10.19 40.21 12.69
N THR A 77 -10.63 41.14 13.53
CA THR A 77 -10.34 41.16 14.97
C THR A 77 -11.63 41.07 15.76
N ASP A 78 -11.68 40.20 16.78
CA ASP A 78 -12.86 39.90 17.64
C ASP A 78 -13.37 41.06 18.51
N ILE A 79 -12.80 42.26 18.40
CA ILE A 79 -13.06 43.35 19.35
C ILE A 79 -13.75 44.50 18.64
N SER A 80 -15.02 44.67 18.99
CA SER A 80 -15.82 45.88 18.83
C SER A 80 -14.96 47.14 19.01
N GLU A 81 -14.86 47.95 17.96
CA GLU A 81 -14.23 49.28 17.94
C GLU A 81 -12.68 49.38 18.03
N VAL A 82 -11.92 48.82 17.08
CA VAL A 82 -10.61 49.42 16.69
C VAL A 82 -10.35 49.16 15.20
N LYS A 83 -9.97 50.20 14.45
CA LYS A 83 -9.63 50.19 13.01
C LYS A 83 -9.11 48.84 12.50
N LYS A 84 -9.78 48.25 11.51
CA LYS A 84 -9.26 47.07 10.77
C LYS A 84 -7.85 47.40 10.27
N SER A 85 -6.86 46.65 10.75
CA SER A 85 -5.47 46.80 10.34
C SER A 85 -5.30 46.13 8.98
N CYS A 86 -5.10 46.95 7.95
CA CYS A 86 -4.93 46.50 6.58
C CYS A 86 -3.45 46.47 6.19
N GLN A 87 -3.09 45.51 5.36
CA GLN A 87 -1.73 45.23 4.90
C GLN A 87 -1.77 44.96 3.40
N LEU A 88 -0.63 45.13 2.73
CA LEU A 88 -0.47 44.79 1.31
C LEU A 88 0.10 43.37 1.19
N CYS A 89 -0.54 42.54 0.37
CA CYS A 89 0.03 41.27 -0.10
C CYS A 89 0.81 41.53 -1.39
N TYR A 90 2.14 41.38 -1.32
CA TYR A 90 3.02 41.49 -2.47
C TYR A 90 3.23 40.13 -3.15
N PRO A 91 3.62 40.10 -4.45
CA PRO A 91 3.93 38.85 -5.15
C PRO A 91 4.89 37.95 -4.36
N ASN A 92 4.63 36.64 -4.37
CA ASN A 92 5.42 35.59 -3.71
C ASN A 92 5.44 35.60 -2.17
N GLN A 93 4.79 36.55 -1.47
CA GLN A 93 4.77 36.58 -0.01
C GLN A 93 3.93 35.45 0.61
N HIS A 94 2.83 35.08 -0.03
CA HIS A 94 1.88 34.06 0.45
C HIS A 94 1.66 32.96 -0.59
N HIS A 95 2.75 32.53 -1.23
CA HIS A 95 2.73 31.51 -2.27
C HIS A 95 2.26 30.14 -1.75
N ALA A 96 1.63 29.33 -2.61
CA ALA A 96 1.14 27.98 -2.30
C ALA A 96 2.21 26.99 -1.78
N LYS A 97 3.51 27.32 -1.86
CA LYS A 97 4.60 26.50 -1.30
C LYS A 97 4.57 26.44 0.24
N TYR A 98 3.95 27.44 0.87
CA TYR A 98 3.77 27.54 2.32
C TYR A 98 2.58 26.72 2.84
N LEU A 99 1.93 25.91 1.99
CA LEU A 99 0.91 24.96 2.42
C LEU A 99 1.52 23.67 2.95
N THR A 100 2.77 23.38 2.61
CA THR A 100 3.39 22.05 2.74
C THR A 100 4.83 22.11 3.27
N ASP A 101 5.26 23.27 3.73
CA ASP A 101 6.56 23.47 4.38
C ASP A 101 6.51 22.96 5.84
N PHE A 102 7.59 23.22 6.59
CA PHE A 102 7.62 22.85 8.01
C PHE A 102 6.71 23.79 8.80
N HIS A 103 5.59 23.25 9.29
CA HIS A 103 4.65 24.02 10.09
C HIS A 103 5.16 24.28 11.50
N ASN A 104 5.32 25.58 11.84
CA ASN A 104 5.57 26.06 13.19
C ASN A 104 4.31 26.78 13.71
N GLN A 105 3.80 26.39 14.88
CA GLN A 105 2.58 26.97 15.46
C GLN A 105 2.80 28.40 16.00
N ASP A 106 4.01 28.72 16.45
CA ASP A 106 4.32 30.05 17.02
C ASP A 106 4.47 31.10 15.90
N GLU A 107 5.05 30.70 14.78
CA GLU A 107 5.32 31.55 13.62
C GLU A 107 4.89 30.83 12.31
N PRO A 108 3.59 30.71 12.05
CA PRO A 108 3.10 29.99 10.89
C PRO A 108 3.34 30.80 9.60
N THR A 109 3.94 30.14 8.62
CA THR A 109 3.85 30.52 7.21
C THR A 109 2.45 30.26 6.70
N ARG A 110 2.07 30.87 5.56
CA ARG A 110 0.74 30.66 4.98
C ARG A 110 0.70 30.92 3.49
N TRP A 111 -0.20 30.22 2.83
CA TRP A 111 -0.78 30.66 1.56
C TRP A 111 -2.02 31.52 1.81
N GLN A 112 -2.30 32.44 0.89
CA GLN A 112 -3.44 33.34 0.98
C GLN A 112 -4.02 33.62 -0.42
N SER A 113 -5.35 33.56 -0.53
CA SER A 113 -6.09 33.98 -1.72
C SER A 113 -6.20 35.50 -1.81
N GLU A 114 -6.68 36.01 -2.94
CA GLU A 114 -7.23 37.36 -3.06
C GLU A 114 -8.46 37.54 -2.13
N THR A 115 -8.98 38.76 -2.02
CA THR A 115 -10.07 39.08 -1.10
C THR A 115 -11.43 39.04 -1.79
N MET A 116 -12.52 39.13 -1.02
CA MET A 116 -13.87 39.23 -1.58
C MET A 116 -14.04 40.44 -2.51
N MET A 117 -13.21 41.49 -2.37
CA MET A 117 -13.18 42.63 -3.31
C MET A 117 -12.79 42.21 -4.73
N GLU A 118 -11.93 41.20 -4.86
CA GLU A 118 -11.52 40.60 -6.13
C GLU A 118 -12.48 39.47 -6.57
N ASN A 119 -13.68 39.41 -5.98
CA ASN A 119 -14.77 38.48 -6.34
C ASN A 119 -14.45 37.00 -6.10
N ILE A 120 -13.66 36.64 -5.09
CA ILE A 120 -13.42 35.22 -4.78
C ILE A 120 -14.58 34.50 -4.09
N GLN A 121 -15.61 35.23 -3.66
CA GLN A 121 -16.78 34.66 -2.99
C GLN A 121 -17.67 33.87 -3.95
N HIS A 122 -18.47 32.96 -3.40
CA HIS A 122 -19.50 32.19 -4.10
C HIS A 122 -20.29 33.08 -5.09
N PRO A 123 -20.46 32.66 -6.36
CA PRO A 123 -20.28 31.31 -6.90
C PRO A 123 -18.85 30.97 -7.39
N ASN A 124 -17.88 31.87 -7.22
CA ASN A 124 -16.49 31.56 -7.56
C ASN A 124 -15.89 30.62 -6.52
N GLN A 125 -14.92 29.81 -6.95
CA GLN A 125 -14.25 28.82 -6.11
C GLN A 125 -12.73 28.89 -6.29
N VAL A 126 -11.98 28.60 -5.23
CA VAL A 126 -10.52 28.50 -5.28
C VAL A 126 -10.13 27.04 -5.11
N ASN A 127 -9.34 26.52 -6.06
CA ASN A 127 -8.89 25.14 -6.05
C ASN A 127 -7.42 25.05 -5.65
N LEU A 128 -7.13 24.13 -4.73
CA LEU A 128 -5.79 23.73 -4.33
C LEU A 128 -5.58 22.28 -4.74
N THR A 129 -4.70 22.03 -5.69
CA THR A 129 -4.46 20.71 -6.27
C THR A 129 -3.08 20.18 -5.88
N LEU A 130 -3.06 19.02 -5.24
CA LEU A 130 -1.87 18.32 -4.78
C LEU A 130 -1.66 17.07 -5.62
N HIS A 131 -0.55 17.04 -6.36
CA HIS A 131 -0.13 15.91 -7.20
C HIS A 131 0.90 15.06 -6.44
N LEU A 132 0.54 13.84 -6.03
CA LEU A 132 1.44 12.99 -5.24
C LEU A 132 2.44 12.22 -6.10
N GLY A 133 2.18 12.07 -7.41
CA GLY A 133 3.03 11.34 -8.36
C GLY A 133 3.16 9.83 -8.09
N LYS A 134 2.36 9.30 -7.16
CA LYS A 134 2.20 7.87 -6.82
C LYS A 134 0.89 7.69 -6.04
N ALA A 135 0.29 6.50 -6.11
CA ALA A 135 -0.84 6.14 -5.27
C ALA A 135 -0.45 5.97 -3.78
N PHE A 136 -1.28 6.52 -2.91
CA PHE A 136 -1.18 6.40 -1.46
C PHE A 136 -2.47 5.86 -0.86
N ASP A 137 -2.35 5.09 0.22
CA ASP A 137 -3.46 4.75 1.11
C ASP A 137 -3.59 5.87 2.16
N ILE A 138 -4.53 6.79 1.92
CA ILE A 138 -4.75 7.99 2.74
C ILE A 138 -5.50 7.63 4.03
N THR A 139 -4.96 8.03 5.17
CA THR A 139 -5.61 7.86 6.48
C THR A 139 -6.38 9.12 6.87
N TYR A 140 -5.75 10.30 6.72
CA TYR A 140 -6.43 11.56 6.99
C TYR A 140 -5.88 12.71 6.14
N ILE A 141 -6.69 13.75 6.01
CA ILE A 141 -6.32 15.06 5.44
C ILE A 141 -6.62 16.11 6.49
N ARG A 142 -5.64 16.93 6.85
CA ARG A 142 -5.77 17.99 7.84
C ARG A 142 -5.45 19.34 7.22
N LEU A 143 -6.31 20.30 7.45
CA LEU A 143 -6.15 21.70 7.05
C LEU A 143 -6.07 22.57 8.29
N TRP A 144 -5.04 23.40 8.37
CA TRP A 144 -4.90 24.41 9.41
C TRP A 144 -5.11 25.80 8.78
N PHE A 145 -6.16 26.49 9.19
CA PHE A 145 -6.55 27.78 8.64
C PHE A 145 -5.97 28.93 9.47
N TYR A 146 -5.35 29.89 8.77
CA TYR A 146 -4.88 31.15 9.36
C TYR A 146 -5.99 32.21 9.43
N CYS A 147 -7.08 32.00 8.69
CA CYS A 147 -8.31 32.77 8.71
C CYS A 147 -9.47 31.93 9.27
N PRO A 148 -10.70 32.47 9.39
CA PRO A 148 -11.88 31.66 9.66
C PRO A 148 -12.04 30.56 8.62
N ARG A 149 -12.57 29.40 9.04
CA ARG A 149 -12.84 28.30 8.11
C ARG A 149 -13.90 28.70 7.08
N PRO A 150 -13.86 28.15 5.85
CA PRO A 150 -14.91 28.37 4.86
C PRO A 150 -16.28 27.93 5.40
N GLU A 151 -17.36 28.59 4.97
CA GLU A 151 -18.71 28.07 5.22
C GLU A 151 -18.90 26.77 4.46
N SER A 152 -18.43 26.72 3.22
CA SER A 152 -18.47 25.54 2.37
C SER A 152 -17.14 25.29 1.68
N PHE A 153 -16.66 24.05 1.78
CA PHE A 153 -15.52 23.55 1.03
C PHE A 153 -15.65 22.04 0.80
N ALA A 154 -14.96 21.53 -0.20
CA ALA A 154 -14.98 20.11 -0.54
C ALA A 154 -13.58 19.57 -0.80
N ILE A 155 -13.44 18.27 -0.57
CA ILE A 155 -12.23 17.51 -0.85
C ILE A 155 -12.59 16.49 -1.93
N TYR A 156 -11.80 16.48 -2.99
CA TYR A 156 -11.87 15.50 -4.07
C TYR A 156 -10.56 14.74 -4.14
N LYS A 157 -10.63 13.55 -4.74
CA LYS A 157 -9.44 12.74 -5.04
C LYS A 157 -9.49 12.20 -6.46
N ARG A 158 -8.33 11.76 -6.94
CA ARG A 158 -8.23 10.83 -8.06
C ARG A 158 -7.61 9.53 -7.58
N THR A 159 -8.03 8.40 -8.14
CA THR A 159 -7.41 7.09 -7.87
C THR A 159 -6.32 6.74 -8.91
N LYS A 160 -6.27 7.49 -10.01
CA LYS A 160 -5.30 7.41 -11.12
C LYS A 160 -5.06 8.84 -11.64
N GLU A 161 -3.86 9.15 -12.10
CA GLU A 161 -3.48 10.51 -12.54
C GLU A 161 -4.46 11.10 -13.59
N ASP A 162 -4.87 10.30 -14.58
CA ASP A 162 -5.82 10.70 -15.64
C ASP A 162 -7.30 10.38 -15.30
N GLY A 163 -7.58 9.99 -14.05
CA GLY A 163 -8.91 9.62 -13.60
C GLY A 163 -9.84 10.82 -13.39
N PRO A 164 -11.17 10.57 -13.27
CA PRO A 164 -12.11 11.60 -12.88
C PRO A 164 -11.85 12.06 -11.43
N TRP A 165 -12.20 13.31 -11.14
CA TRP A 165 -12.26 13.78 -9.75
C TRP A 165 -13.46 13.16 -9.05
N ILE A 166 -13.19 12.41 -7.99
CA ILE A 166 -14.19 11.72 -7.17
C ILE A 166 -14.37 12.52 -5.87
N PRO A 167 -15.61 12.85 -5.47
CA PRO A 167 -15.87 13.46 -4.16
C PRO A 167 -15.34 12.59 -3.02
N TYR A 168 -14.59 13.21 -2.11
CA TYR A 168 -14.02 12.53 -0.94
C TYR A 168 -14.79 12.92 0.33
N GLN A 169 -15.01 14.22 0.54
CA GLN A 169 -15.73 14.77 1.69
C GLN A 169 -16.25 16.17 1.37
N TYR A 170 -17.44 16.50 1.88
CA TYR A 170 -18.02 17.83 1.84
C TYR A 170 -18.14 18.42 3.25
N TYR A 171 -17.88 19.70 3.38
CA TYR A 171 -18.17 20.47 4.58
C TYR A 171 -19.00 21.68 4.20
N SER A 172 -20.15 21.84 4.83
CA SER A 172 -21.06 22.98 4.59
C SER A 172 -22.02 23.14 5.78
N ALA A 173 -22.26 24.37 6.23
CA ALA A 173 -23.35 24.65 7.16
C ALA A 173 -24.71 24.45 6.48
N SER A 174 -24.74 24.52 5.14
CA SER A 174 -25.90 24.41 4.26
C SER A 174 -25.78 23.24 3.28
N CYS A 175 -25.39 22.04 3.75
CA CYS A 175 -25.16 20.83 2.93
C CYS A 175 -26.23 20.56 1.85
N ARG A 176 -27.50 20.72 2.19
CA ARG A 176 -28.62 20.45 1.27
C ARG A 176 -28.71 21.47 0.15
N ASP A 177 -28.48 22.75 0.46
CA ASP A 177 -28.61 23.84 -0.50
C ASP A 177 -27.35 23.99 -1.36
N THR A 178 -26.17 23.75 -0.76
CA THR A 178 -24.88 23.90 -1.44
C THR A 178 -24.50 22.68 -2.26
N TYR A 179 -24.65 21.46 -1.72
CA TYR A 179 -24.21 20.22 -2.39
C TYR A 179 -25.34 19.23 -2.69
N GLY A 180 -26.59 19.54 -2.35
CA GLY A 180 -27.71 18.61 -2.55
C GLY A 180 -27.66 17.38 -1.64
N LEU A 181 -26.85 17.41 -0.57
CA LEU A 181 -26.61 16.26 0.31
C LEU A 181 -27.20 16.48 1.71
N PRO A 182 -27.67 15.42 2.40
CA PRO A 182 -28.03 15.52 3.80
C PRO A 182 -26.79 15.64 4.68
N ASP A 183 -26.89 16.41 5.76
CA ASP A 183 -25.89 16.42 6.83
C ASP A 183 -25.88 15.06 7.52
N THR A 184 -24.83 14.27 7.26
CA THR A 184 -24.73 12.87 7.67
C THR A 184 -23.31 12.54 8.11
N THR A 185 -23.18 11.90 9.28
CA THR A 185 -21.88 11.57 9.88
C THR A 185 -21.43 10.13 9.59
N ARG A 186 -22.32 9.28 9.07
CA ARG A 186 -22.05 7.86 8.83
C ARG A 186 -22.65 7.40 7.50
N THR A 187 -22.01 6.38 6.92
CA THR A 187 -22.51 5.64 5.77
C THR A 187 -23.28 4.40 6.21
N ILE A 188 -24.08 3.85 5.30
CA ILE A 188 -24.73 2.55 5.46
C ILE A 188 -23.93 1.49 4.72
N ARG A 189 -24.06 0.24 5.14
CA ARG A 189 -23.39 -0.90 4.50
C ARG A 189 -23.87 -1.02 3.04
N GLY A 190 -22.95 -1.13 2.09
CA GLY A 190 -23.23 -1.16 0.64
C GLY A 190 -23.13 0.20 -0.05
N GLU A 191 -23.03 1.30 0.70
CA GLU A 191 -22.77 2.66 0.18
C GLU A 191 -21.55 3.29 0.88
N GLU A 192 -20.59 2.45 1.26
CA GLU A 192 -19.44 2.85 2.06
C GLU A 192 -18.37 3.62 1.28
N THR A 193 -18.59 3.89 -0.01
CA THR A 193 -17.73 4.75 -0.85
C THR A 193 -18.39 6.08 -1.19
N ARG A 194 -19.58 6.36 -0.63
CA ARG A 194 -20.24 7.66 -0.75
C ARG A 194 -19.49 8.73 0.04
N ALA A 195 -19.34 9.93 -0.54
CA ALA A 195 -18.89 11.12 0.17
C ALA A 195 -20.00 11.67 1.07
N LEU A 196 -19.63 12.02 2.30
CA LEU A 196 -20.54 12.60 3.28
C LEU A 196 -20.48 14.13 3.22
N CYS A 197 -21.53 14.79 3.73
CA CYS A 197 -21.50 16.21 4.02
C CYS A 197 -21.70 16.42 5.52
N LYS A 198 -20.84 17.22 6.14
CA LYS A 198 -20.87 17.53 7.58
C LYS A 198 -20.82 19.05 7.80
N SER A 199 -21.56 19.56 8.77
CA SER A 199 -21.50 20.99 9.17
C SER A 199 -20.44 21.31 10.24
N GLU A 200 -19.82 20.29 10.85
CA GLU A 200 -18.94 20.40 12.03
C GLU A 200 -17.76 21.40 11.88
N TYR A 201 -17.23 21.58 10.67
CA TYR A 201 -16.09 22.47 10.39
C TYR A 201 -16.47 23.72 9.58
N SER A 202 -17.76 24.01 9.48
CA SER A 202 -18.29 25.14 8.72
C SER A 202 -18.63 26.35 9.58
N ASP A 203 -18.46 26.26 10.91
CA ASP A 203 -18.63 27.41 11.79
C ASP A 203 -17.45 28.39 11.66
N ILE A 204 -17.75 29.69 11.73
CA ILE A 204 -16.78 30.78 11.56
C ILE A 204 -15.75 30.84 12.69
N SER A 205 -16.09 30.34 13.88
CA SER A 205 -15.17 30.23 15.00
C SER A 205 -14.23 29.03 14.83
N PRO A 206 -12.94 29.11 15.21
CA PRO A 206 -12.22 30.31 15.61
C PRO A 206 -11.81 31.16 14.39
N LEU A 207 -11.59 32.46 14.60
CA LEU A 207 -11.16 33.37 13.52
C LEU A 207 -9.73 33.11 13.00
N THR A 208 -8.93 32.37 13.76
CA THR A 208 -7.58 31.94 13.37
C THR A 208 -7.27 30.61 14.04
N GLY A 209 -6.44 29.79 13.41
CA GLY A 209 -6.06 28.47 13.95
C GLY A 209 -7.18 27.44 13.87
N GLY A 210 -8.18 27.67 13.01
CA GLY A 210 -9.24 26.69 12.75
C GLY A 210 -8.63 25.43 12.14
N ASN A 211 -8.96 24.27 12.70
CA ASN A 211 -8.49 22.98 12.20
C ASN A 211 -9.68 22.20 11.63
N ALA A 212 -9.49 21.61 10.45
CA ALA A 212 -10.43 20.68 9.85
C ALA A 212 -9.68 19.39 9.51
N ALA A 213 -10.15 18.27 10.05
CA ALA A 213 -9.55 16.97 9.84
C ALA A 213 -10.57 16.01 9.21
N PHE A 214 -10.25 15.51 8.04
CA PHE A 214 -11.01 14.46 7.37
C PHE A 214 -10.31 13.11 7.58
N SER A 215 -10.97 12.18 8.26
CA SER A 215 -10.52 10.79 8.41
C SER A 215 -11.26 9.89 7.42
N THR A 216 -10.52 9.15 6.60
CA THR A 216 -11.08 8.47 5.42
C THR A 216 -12.02 7.33 5.77
N LEU A 217 -11.76 6.63 6.88
CA LEU A 217 -12.52 5.48 7.36
C LEU A 217 -13.55 5.82 8.46
N GLU A 218 -13.58 7.07 8.93
CA GLU A 218 -14.53 7.49 9.95
C GLU A 218 -15.98 7.37 9.45
N GLY A 219 -16.86 6.79 10.28
CA GLY A 219 -18.26 6.62 9.94
C GLY A 219 -18.54 5.56 8.87
N ARG A 220 -17.57 4.69 8.55
CA ARG A 220 -17.72 3.57 7.61
C ARG A 220 -17.82 2.23 8.35
N PRO A 221 -18.95 1.51 8.26
CA PRO A 221 -19.16 0.26 8.99
C PRO A 221 -18.03 -0.76 8.85
N SER A 222 -17.52 -1.01 7.65
CA SER A 222 -16.51 -2.04 7.36
C SER A 222 -15.08 -1.62 7.71
N ALA A 223 -14.87 -0.44 8.32
CA ALA A 223 -13.54 0.04 8.72
C ALA A 223 -12.83 -0.93 9.68
N TYR A 224 -13.55 -1.59 10.59
CA TYR A 224 -12.97 -2.58 11.51
C TYR A 224 -12.46 -3.85 10.80
N ASN A 225 -12.93 -4.09 9.57
CA ASN A 225 -12.53 -5.22 8.72
C ASN A 225 -11.97 -4.72 7.38
N PHE A 226 -11.16 -3.65 7.44
CA PHE A 226 -10.56 -3.00 6.27
C PHE A 226 -9.79 -3.97 5.37
N ASP A 227 -9.03 -4.90 5.94
CA ASP A 227 -8.23 -5.89 5.20
C ASP A 227 -9.07 -6.78 4.27
N ALA A 228 -10.36 -6.97 4.58
CA ALA A 228 -11.28 -7.77 3.76
C ALA A 228 -12.21 -6.92 2.88
N SER A 229 -12.20 -5.59 2.98
CA SER A 229 -13.06 -4.69 2.21
C SER A 229 -12.31 -4.06 1.04
N ALA A 230 -12.45 -4.65 -0.16
CA ALA A 230 -11.86 -4.10 -1.38
C ALA A 230 -12.38 -2.68 -1.70
N GLU A 231 -13.67 -2.44 -1.43
CA GLU A 231 -14.30 -1.12 -1.61
C GLU A 231 -13.61 -0.04 -0.76
N LEU A 232 -13.31 -0.35 0.52
CA LEU A 232 -12.63 0.60 1.40
C LEU A 232 -11.14 0.76 1.06
N GLN A 233 -10.49 -0.30 0.58
CA GLN A 233 -9.10 -0.24 0.10
C GLN A 233 -8.97 0.70 -1.11
N GLU A 234 -9.93 0.66 -2.02
CA GLU A 234 -10.00 1.62 -3.13
C GLU A 234 -10.44 3.01 -2.66
N TRP A 235 -11.34 3.09 -1.67
CA TRP A 235 -11.77 4.34 -1.06
C TRP A 235 -10.63 5.12 -0.40
N VAL A 236 -9.66 4.48 0.24
CA VAL A 236 -8.52 5.19 0.83
C VAL A 236 -7.44 5.53 -0.21
N THR A 237 -7.46 4.89 -1.37
CA THR A 237 -6.46 5.10 -2.44
C THR A 237 -6.64 6.49 -3.06
N ALA A 238 -5.56 7.27 -3.16
CA ALA A 238 -5.50 8.49 -3.96
C ALA A 238 -4.12 8.72 -4.61
N THR A 239 -4.10 9.24 -5.83
CA THR A 239 -2.91 9.77 -6.53
C THR A 239 -2.84 11.29 -6.46
N ASP A 240 -3.99 11.94 -6.39
CA ASP A 240 -4.14 13.38 -6.38
C ASP A 240 -5.24 13.77 -5.41
N ILE A 241 -5.07 14.91 -4.75
CA ILE A 241 -6.06 15.52 -3.87
C ILE A 241 -6.37 16.91 -4.39
N ARG A 242 -7.65 17.29 -4.40
CA ARG A 242 -8.06 18.67 -4.68
C ARG A 242 -8.98 19.16 -3.60
N ILE A 243 -8.62 20.29 -3.00
CA ILE A 243 -9.46 21.01 -2.05
C ILE A 243 -10.08 22.17 -2.80
N THR A 244 -11.41 22.29 -2.76
CA THR A 244 -12.14 23.41 -3.34
C THR A 244 -12.72 24.25 -2.21
N LEU A 245 -12.43 25.55 -2.23
CA LEU A 245 -12.92 26.52 -1.28
C LEU A 245 -14.08 27.25 -1.95
N ASP A 246 -15.31 26.93 -1.55
CA ASP A 246 -16.51 27.18 -2.36
C ASP A 246 -17.35 28.37 -1.84
N ARG A 247 -17.30 28.63 -0.52
CA ARG A 247 -17.97 29.80 0.09
C ARG A 247 -17.25 30.27 1.35
N LEU A 248 -17.02 31.58 1.45
CA LEU A 248 -16.49 32.22 2.66
C LEU A 248 -17.57 32.31 3.73
N ASN A 249 -17.18 32.12 4.99
CA ASN A 249 -18.00 32.52 6.13
C ASN A 249 -18.02 34.05 6.25
N THR A 250 -19.17 34.62 6.59
CA THR A 250 -19.36 36.07 6.76
C THR A 250 -20.17 36.40 8.00
N PHE A 251 -20.02 37.62 8.52
CA PHE A 251 -20.87 38.16 9.59
C PHE A 251 -22.08 38.95 9.05
N GLY A 252 -22.26 39.05 7.73
CA GLY A 252 -23.33 39.80 7.08
C GLY A 252 -23.03 41.30 6.88
N GLU A 253 -21.86 41.78 7.29
CA GLU A 253 -21.43 43.18 7.10
C GLU A 253 -21.11 43.51 5.63
N GLU A 254 -20.82 42.50 4.81
CA GLU A 254 -20.49 42.63 3.40
C GLU A 254 -21.67 43.13 2.55
N VAL A 255 -22.90 43.00 3.04
CA VAL A 255 -24.14 43.43 2.35
C VAL A 255 -24.11 44.93 2.00
N PHE A 256 -23.37 45.74 2.76
CA PHE A 256 -23.22 47.17 2.51
C PHE A 256 -22.16 47.51 1.46
N GLY A 257 -21.39 46.52 0.96
CA GLY A 257 -20.39 46.72 -0.09
C GLY A 257 -19.21 47.61 0.32
N VAL A 258 -18.96 47.77 1.62
CA VAL A 258 -17.86 48.60 2.13
C VAL A 258 -16.53 47.93 1.79
N GLU A 259 -15.67 48.62 1.04
CA GLU A 259 -14.40 48.09 0.52
C GLU A 259 -13.50 47.47 1.61
N GLN A 260 -13.36 48.13 2.77
CA GLN A 260 -12.59 47.59 3.91
C GLN A 260 -13.20 46.30 4.50
N VAL A 261 -14.51 46.11 4.37
CA VAL A 261 -15.19 44.88 4.81
C VAL A 261 -14.92 43.76 3.80
N LEU A 262 -15.05 44.04 2.51
CA LEU A 262 -14.77 43.06 1.44
C LEU A 262 -13.30 42.61 1.48
N ARG A 263 -12.36 43.53 1.72
CA ARG A 263 -10.93 43.24 1.92
C ARG A 263 -10.61 42.41 3.16
N SER A 264 -11.56 42.23 4.08
CA SER A 264 -11.36 41.42 5.29
C SER A 264 -11.75 39.94 5.15
N TYR A 265 -12.36 39.56 4.03
CA TYR A 265 -12.73 38.17 3.75
C TYR A 265 -11.84 37.58 2.67
N PHE A 266 -11.08 36.55 3.04
CA PHE A 266 -10.17 35.81 2.16
C PHE A 266 -9.91 34.42 2.74
N TYR A 267 -9.38 33.51 1.92
CA TYR A 267 -8.90 32.21 2.38
C TYR A 267 -7.41 32.29 2.72
N ALA A 268 -7.01 31.71 3.83
CA ALA A 268 -5.62 31.55 4.21
C ALA A 268 -5.40 30.25 4.99
N ILE A 269 -4.46 29.44 4.52
CA ILE A 269 -4.15 28.12 5.08
C ILE A 269 -2.65 28.09 5.39
N ALA A 270 -2.30 27.67 6.60
CA ALA A 270 -0.92 27.59 7.08
C ALA A 270 -0.30 26.19 6.98
N ASP A 271 -1.12 25.14 6.90
CA ASP A 271 -0.64 23.76 6.79
C ASP A 271 -1.70 22.87 6.14
N VAL A 272 -1.25 22.06 5.19
CA VAL A 272 -1.98 20.96 4.57
C VAL A 272 -1.18 19.69 4.82
N ALA A 273 -1.68 18.86 5.74
CA ALA A 273 -1.05 17.59 6.09
C ALA A 273 -1.87 16.42 5.58
N LEU A 274 -1.21 15.52 4.85
CA LEU A 274 -1.79 14.30 4.28
C LEU A 274 -1.18 13.08 4.96
N GLY A 275 -1.81 12.62 6.03
CA GLY A 275 -1.37 11.42 6.74
C GLY A 275 -1.67 10.16 5.93
N ALA A 276 -0.64 9.52 5.41
CA ALA A 276 -0.80 8.41 4.47
C ALA A 276 0.34 7.40 4.53
N ARG A 277 0.13 6.26 3.87
CA ARG A 277 1.18 5.29 3.54
C ARG A 277 1.27 5.12 2.04
N CYS A 278 2.49 4.94 1.57
CA CYS A 278 2.74 4.63 0.17
C CYS A 278 2.04 3.31 -0.21
N LYS A 279 1.18 3.31 -1.25
CA LYS A 279 0.38 2.13 -1.60
C LYS A 279 1.25 1.08 -2.28
N CYS A 280 1.46 -0.04 -1.60
CA CYS A 280 2.25 -1.18 -2.10
C CYS A 280 1.53 -2.53 -1.95
N ASN A 281 0.22 -2.51 -1.70
CA ASN A 281 -0.63 -3.70 -1.54
C ASN A 281 -0.12 -4.76 -0.53
N GLY A 282 0.71 -4.35 0.44
CA GLY A 282 1.26 -5.25 1.43
C GLY A 282 2.49 -6.06 0.97
N HIS A 283 3.09 -5.71 -0.17
CA HIS A 283 4.26 -6.37 -0.76
C HIS A 283 5.52 -5.50 -0.83
N ALA A 284 5.57 -4.39 -0.08
CA ALA A 284 6.82 -3.63 0.08
C ALA A 284 6.87 -2.96 1.45
N SER A 285 8.07 -2.89 2.04
CA SER A 285 8.31 -2.18 3.30
C SER A 285 8.72 -0.73 3.10
N GLU A 286 9.09 -0.32 1.87
CA GLU A 286 9.57 1.03 1.57
C GLU A 286 9.23 1.46 0.15
N CYS A 287 9.21 2.78 -0.06
CA CYS A 287 9.06 3.40 -1.38
C CYS A 287 10.31 4.21 -1.71
N ILE A 288 10.81 4.03 -2.93
CA ILE A 288 12.05 4.62 -3.42
C ILE A 288 11.77 5.57 -4.59
N SER A 289 12.67 6.52 -4.82
CA SER A 289 12.69 7.28 -6.07
C SER A 289 13.25 6.40 -7.19
N SER A 290 12.54 6.30 -8.30
CA SER A 290 13.01 5.65 -9.52
C SER A 290 12.89 6.62 -10.71
N ILE A 291 13.66 6.36 -11.77
CA ILE A 291 13.63 7.14 -13.01
C ILE A 291 12.82 6.35 -14.03
N GLY A 292 11.73 6.93 -14.52
CA GLY A 292 10.90 6.37 -15.57
C GLY A 292 11.61 6.32 -16.91
N MET A 293 11.06 5.58 -17.87
CA MET A 293 11.61 5.49 -19.24
C MET A 293 11.62 6.85 -19.97
N ASP A 294 10.77 7.77 -19.54
CA ASP A 294 10.68 9.17 -20.01
C ASP A 294 11.72 10.09 -19.35
N GLY A 295 12.59 9.56 -18.47
CA GLY A 295 13.55 10.33 -17.70
C GLY A 295 12.95 11.07 -16.50
N SER A 296 11.64 10.94 -16.25
CA SER A 296 10.98 11.57 -15.10
C SER A 296 11.32 10.82 -13.81
N ARG A 297 11.55 11.55 -12.72
CA ARG A 297 11.75 10.95 -11.39
C ARG A 297 10.38 10.72 -10.75
N ARG A 298 10.03 9.48 -10.45
CA ARG A 298 8.77 9.11 -9.80
C ARG A 298 9.03 8.27 -8.56
N ARG A 299 8.12 8.31 -7.60
CA ARG A 299 8.18 7.43 -6.42
C ARG A 299 7.52 6.11 -6.78
N VAL A 300 8.12 4.98 -6.40
CA VAL A 300 7.60 3.62 -6.64
C VAL A 300 7.85 2.74 -5.42
N CYS A 301 7.07 1.68 -5.27
CA CYS A 301 7.35 0.67 -4.26
C CYS A 301 8.61 -0.12 -4.61
N LYS A 302 9.40 -0.48 -3.59
CA LYS A 302 10.43 -1.51 -3.73
C LYS A 302 9.77 -2.87 -3.51
N CYS A 303 9.18 -3.41 -4.58
CA CYS A 303 8.34 -4.60 -4.50
C CYS A 303 9.12 -5.86 -4.12
N GLU A 304 8.51 -6.64 -3.24
CA GLU A 304 8.92 -7.96 -2.75
C GLU A 304 7.82 -8.98 -3.09
N HIS A 305 7.86 -10.19 -2.52
CA HIS A 305 6.86 -11.25 -2.76
C HIS A 305 6.65 -11.58 -4.25
N ASN A 306 7.68 -11.37 -5.06
CA ASN A 306 7.67 -11.52 -6.51
C ASN A 306 6.59 -10.69 -7.22
N THR A 307 6.30 -9.50 -6.67
CA THR A 307 5.37 -8.53 -7.25
C THR A 307 6.09 -7.43 -8.03
N ALA A 308 5.36 -6.78 -8.93
CA ALA A 308 5.85 -5.76 -9.83
C ALA A 308 4.82 -4.64 -10.00
N GLY A 309 5.19 -3.64 -10.81
CA GLY A 309 4.40 -2.43 -11.00
C GLY A 309 4.70 -1.37 -9.93
N PRO A 310 4.26 -0.13 -10.13
CA PRO A 310 4.56 0.98 -9.24
C PRO A 310 3.99 0.76 -7.83
N ASP A 311 2.89 0.02 -7.70
CA ASP A 311 2.17 -0.25 -6.46
C ASP A 311 2.26 -1.72 -6.01
N CYS A 312 3.14 -2.52 -6.61
CA CYS A 312 3.19 -3.98 -6.39
C CYS A 312 1.84 -4.67 -6.69
N ASN A 313 1.15 -4.14 -7.71
CA ASN A 313 -0.20 -4.52 -8.14
C ASN A 313 -0.21 -5.55 -9.27
N ASP A 314 0.97 -5.87 -9.79
CA ASP A 314 1.19 -6.88 -10.79
C ASP A 314 2.19 -7.89 -10.25
N CYS A 315 2.40 -8.94 -11.02
CA CYS A 315 3.39 -9.93 -10.68
C CYS A 315 4.62 -9.71 -11.52
N LEU A 316 5.78 -10.05 -10.97
CA LEU A 316 6.97 -10.08 -11.79
C LEU A 316 6.71 -11.00 -12.99
N PRO A 317 7.18 -10.61 -14.18
CA PRO A 317 7.17 -11.51 -15.32
C PRO A 317 7.70 -12.87 -14.89
N PHE A 318 6.99 -13.95 -15.23
CA PHE A 318 7.18 -15.35 -14.81
C PHE A 318 6.37 -15.84 -13.62
N TYR A 319 5.98 -14.97 -12.69
CA TYR A 319 5.23 -15.37 -11.52
C TYR A 319 3.73 -15.20 -11.81
N HIS A 320 3.13 -16.10 -12.59
CA HIS A 320 1.73 -15.97 -13.07
C HIS A 320 0.90 -17.26 -12.83
N ASP A 321 1.35 -18.14 -11.93
CA ASP A 321 0.73 -19.45 -11.68
C ASP A 321 -0.66 -19.35 -11.01
N ALA A 322 -0.99 -18.20 -10.43
CA ALA A 322 -2.27 -17.86 -9.82
C ALA A 322 -2.56 -16.35 -10.02
N PRO A 323 -3.83 -15.90 -9.92
CA PRO A 323 -4.13 -14.48 -9.98
C PRO A 323 -3.51 -13.71 -8.82
N TRP A 324 -2.92 -12.55 -9.12
CA TRP A 324 -2.39 -11.62 -8.12
C TRP A 324 -3.44 -11.29 -7.04
N LYS A 325 -3.01 -11.17 -5.78
CA LYS A 325 -3.84 -10.71 -4.65
C LYS A 325 -3.02 -9.84 -3.72
N ARG A 326 -3.66 -8.81 -3.16
CA ARG A 326 -3.14 -7.98 -2.06
C ARG A 326 -2.82 -8.86 -0.85
N ALA A 327 -1.66 -8.64 -0.22
CA ALA A 327 -1.29 -9.31 1.03
C ALA A 327 -2.22 -8.94 2.20
N THR A 328 -2.62 -9.93 2.98
CA THR A 328 -3.46 -9.80 4.19
C THR A 328 -2.63 -10.07 5.45
N ALA A 329 -3.17 -9.78 6.63
CA ALA A 329 -2.51 -10.11 7.89
C ALA A 329 -2.21 -11.61 8.06
N LYS A 330 -2.98 -12.49 7.39
CA LYS A 330 -2.85 -13.95 7.50
C LYS A 330 -2.01 -14.57 6.39
N ASN A 331 -2.00 -13.98 5.20
CA ASN A 331 -1.32 -14.53 4.03
C ASN A 331 -0.71 -13.41 3.19
N ALA A 332 0.59 -13.53 2.91
CA ALA A 332 1.34 -12.58 2.08
C ALA A 332 1.00 -12.69 0.59
N HIS A 333 0.30 -13.75 0.18
CA HIS A 333 -0.08 -14.02 -1.22
C HIS A 333 1.12 -13.98 -2.19
N GLU A 334 2.24 -14.58 -1.78
CA GLU A 334 3.34 -14.90 -2.69
C GLU A 334 3.05 -16.20 -3.48
N TYR A 335 3.68 -16.35 -4.64
CA TYR A 335 3.45 -17.46 -5.58
C TYR A 335 3.81 -18.85 -5.06
N LEU A 336 2.94 -19.82 -5.40
CA LEU A 336 2.74 -21.12 -4.74
C LEU A 336 3.01 -20.98 -3.25
N SER A 337 2.06 -20.31 -2.59
CA SER A 337 2.08 -20.24 -1.15
C SER A 337 2.27 -21.64 -0.59
N TYR A 338 2.91 -21.73 0.56
CA TYR A 338 3.08 -23.02 1.23
C TYR A 338 1.74 -23.78 1.33
N GLU A 339 0.63 -23.07 1.52
CA GLU A 339 -0.73 -23.65 1.57
C GLU A 339 -1.19 -24.22 0.23
N GLU A 340 -0.94 -23.58 -0.91
CA GLU A 340 -1.33 -24.16 -2.21
C GLU A 340 -0.52 -25.41 -2.55
N ARG A 341 0.77 -25.43 -2.21
CA ARG A 341 1.61 -26.64 -2.33
C ARG A 341 1.09 -27.75 -1.41
N LYS A 342 0.65 -27.37 -0.21
CA LYS A 342 0.05 -28.29 0.75
C LYS A 342 -1.31 -28.80 0.27
N ASP A 343 -2.17 -27.98 -0.32
CA ASP A 343 -3.46 -28.41 -0.90
C ASP A 343 -3.25 -29.44 -2.01
N ILE A 344 -2.30 -29.17 -2.92
CA ILE A 344 -1.90 -30.13 -3.96
C ILE A 344 -1.41 -31.42 -3.31
N ALA A 345 -0.50 -31.33 -2.34
CA ALA A 345 0.02 -32.49 -1.65
C ALA A 345 -1.06 -33.25 -0.87
N GLU A 346 -2.02 -32.58 -0.24
CA GLU A 346 -3.15 -33.18 0.46
C GLU A 346 -4.03 -34.00 -0.48
N ILE A 347 -4.32 -33.47 -1.68
CA ILE A 347 -5.07 -34.22 -2.70
C ILE A 347 -4.29 -35.44 -3.16
N ILE A 348 -3.00 -35.28 -3.46
CA ILE A 348 -2.16 -36.38 -3.95
C ILE A 348 -1.98 -37.45 -2.85
N ASN A 349 -1.88 -37.06 -1.58
CA ASN A 349 -1.74 -37.96 -0.44
C ASN A 349 -3.02 -38.73 -0.08
N LYS A 350 -4.17 -38.39 -0.68
CA LYS A 350 -5.42 -39.14 -0.46
C LYS A 350 -5.26 -40.55 -1.01
N LYS A 351 -5.68 -41.56 -0.23
CA LYS A 351 -5.59 -42.98 -0.62
C LYS A 351 -6.39 -43.30 -1.89
N GLU A 352 -7.42 -42.51 -2.16
CA GLU A 352 -8.25 -42.61 -3.36
C GLU A 352 -7.54 -42.06 -4.60
N CYS A 353 -6.58 -41.14 -4.42
CA CYS A 353 -5.76 -40.54 -5.46
C CYS A 353 -4.57 -41.46 -5.74
N LYS A 354 -4.69 -42.33 -6.74
CA LYS A 354 -3.65 -43.30 -7.11
C LYS A 354 -2.55 -42.65 -7.97
N VAL A 355 -1.77 -41.75 -7.36
CA VAL A 355 -0.63 -41.10 -8.02
C VAL A 355 0.66 -41.82 -7.64
N ASP A 356 1.30 -42.46 -8.61
CA ASP A 356 2.53 -43.23 -8.39
C ASP A 356 3.82 -42.38 -8.41
N GLY A 357 3.73 -41.13 -8.86
CA GLY A 357 4.84 -40.19 -8.90
C GLY A 357 4.45 -38.84 -9.48
N LEU A 358 5.24 -37.82 -9.17
CA LEU A 358 4.97 -36.44 -9.58
C LEU A 358 6.20 -35.83 -10.26
N ILE A 359 5.99 -35.25 -11.45
CA ILE A 359 7.01 -34.43 -12.11
C ILE A 359 6.86 -32.99 -11.61
N ILE A 360 7.95 -32.41 -11.09
CA ILE A 360 7.95 -31.04 -10.58
C ILE A 360 8.69 -30.12 -11.53
N SER A 361 7.98 -29.10 -12.04
CA SER A 361 8.51 -27.94 -12.81
C SER A 361 9.29 -28.29 -14.10
N ASN A 362 8.57 -28.55 -15.20
CA ASN A 362 9.14 -28.96 -16.50
C ASN A 362 9.72 -27.81 -17.34
N THR A 363 8.96 -26.73 -17.47
CA THR A 363 9.32 -25.59 -18.30
C THR A 363 9.11 -24.28 -17.54
N THR A 364 9.64 -23.18 -18.07
CA THR A 364 9.56 -21.86 -17.48
C THR A 364 9.37 -20.80 -18.54
N ILE A 365 8.42 -19.89 -18.37
CA ILE A 365 8.33 -18.69 -19.21
C ILE A 365 9.34 -17.61 -18.80
N SER A 366 10.16 -17.82 -17.75
CA SER A 366 11.21 -16.88 -17.34
C SER A 366 12.25 -16.76 -18.44
N ARG A 367 12.79 -15.56 -18.58
CA ARG A 367 13.94 -15.26 -19.43
C ARG A 367 15.04 -14.63 -18.57
N PRO A 368 15.88 -15.43 -17.91
CA PRO A 368 16.96 -14.91 -17.08
C PRO A 368 17.87 -13.97 -17.86
N GLU A 369 18.35 -12.89 -17.23
CA GLU A 369 19.17 -11.87 -17.90
C GLU A 369 20.49 -12.42 -18.45
N ASN A 370 20.95 -13.56 -17.93
CA ASN A 370 22.15 -14.28 -18.38
C ASN A 370 21.93 -15.13 -19.64
N LEU A 371 20.77 -15.05 -20.29
CA LEU A 371 20.56 -15.65 -21.60
C LEU A 371 21.43 -14.95 -22.66
N HIS A 372 22.32 -15.71 -23.30
CA HIS A 372 23.17 -15.20 -24.37
C HIS A 372 22.39 -14.76 -25.62
N CYS A 373 21.22 -15.37 -25.84
CA CYS A 373 20.39 -15.20 -27.03
C CYS A 373 19.22 -14.24 -26.74
N LYS A 374 19.50 -12.94 -26.64
CA LYS A 374 18.52 -11.92 -26.25
C LYS A 374 17.37 -11.74 -27.25
N LYS A 375 17.58 -12.13 -28.52
CA LYS A 375 16.57 -11.99 -29.58
C LYS A 375 15.56 -13.13 -29.51
N GLU A 376 16.04 -14.34 -29.31
CA GLU A 376 15.27 -15.58 -29.15
C GLU A 376 14.55 -15.64 -27.80
N ALA A 377 15.08 -14.93 -26.78
CA ALA A 377 14.39 -14.75 -25.51
C ALA A 377 13.01 -14.06 -25.66
N LEU A 378 12.77 -13.32 -26.76
CA LEU A 378 11.48 -12.68 -27.07
C LEU A 378 10.47 -13.61 -27.74
N GLU A 379 10.86 -14.84 -28.10
CA GLU A 379 9.95 -15.79 -28.73
C GLU A 379 8.89 -16.29 -27.74
N ALA A 380 7.67 -16.46 -28.26
CA ALA A 380 6.56 -17.06 -27.53
C ALA A 380 6.80 -18.56 -27.35
N GLY A 381 6.78 -19.03 -26.10
CA GLY A 381 6.98 -20.44 -25.74
C GLY A 381 7.65 -20.57 -24.37
N ASP A 382 7.72 -21.79 -23.84
CA ASP A 382 8.40 -22.02 -22.56
C ASP A 382 9.88 -22.38 -22.79
N LEU A 383 10.73 -21.88 -21.89
CA LEU A 383 12.15 -22.20 -21.79
C LEU A 383 12.33 -23.43 -20.90
N SER A 384 13.35 -24.24 -21.17
CA SER A 384 13.71 -25.38 -20.35
C SER A 384 15.23 -25.45 -20.19
N GLY A 385 15.73 -26.48 -19.50
CA GLY A 385 17.16 -26.66 -19.31
C GLY A 385 17.75 -25.72 -18.26
N ARG A 386 19.03 -25.34 -18.42
CA ARG A 386 19.85 -24.65 -17.40
C ARG A 386 19.18 -23.42 -16.76
N PRO A 387 18.46 -22.56 -17.50
CA PRO A 387 17.70 -21.43 -16.92
C PRO A 387 16.68 -21.81 -15.85
N LEU A 388 16.13 -23.04 -15.89
CA LEU A 388 15.14 -23.54 -14.94
C LEU A 388 15.77 -24.17 -13.69
N LYS A 389 17.09 -24.44 -13.69
CA LYS A 389 17.75 -25.32 -12.72
C LYS A 389 17.42 -24.94 -11.28
N GLU A 390 17.68 -23.70 -10.89
CA GLU A 390 17.57 -23.26 -9.49
C GLU A 390 16.13 -23.28 -8.99
N MET A 391 15.21 -22.66 -9.74
CA MET A 391 13.78 -22.59 -9.40
C MET A 391 13.16 -23.98 -9.21
N SER A 392 13.44 -24.89 -10.16
CA SER A 392 12.94 -26.25 -10.10
C SER A 392 13.53 -27.06 -8.93
N THR A 393 14.78 -26.81 -8.53
CA THR A 393 15.40 -27.52 -7.39
C THR A 393 14.79 -27.07 -6.05
N ILE A 394 14.44 -25.78 -5.91
CA ILE A 394 13.76 -25.27 -4.72
C ILE A 394 12.36 -25.88 -4.60
N MET A 395 11.59 -25.88 -5.69
CA MET A 395 10.23 -26.45 -5.71
C MET A 395 10.21 -27.95 -5.35
N ILE A 396 11.20 -28.72 -5.84
CA ILE A 396 11.37 -30.14 -5.47
C ILE A 396 11.56 -30.29 -3.96
N ALA A 397 12.41 -29.46 -3.35
CA ALA A 397 12.70 -29.52 -1.91
C ALA A 397 11.47 -29.24 -1.04
N ASP A 398 10.63 -28.32 -1.47
CA ASP A 398 9.43 -27.97 -0.73
C ASP A 398 8.33 -29.04 -0.90
N MET A 399 8.11 -29.52 -2.12
CA MET A 399 7.13 -30.58 -2.37
C MET A 399 7.52 -31.92 -1.73
N TYR A 400 8.82 -32.24 -1.64
CA TYR A 400 9.29 -33.45 -0.99
C TYR A 400 8.86 -33.55 0.48
N LYS A 401 8.86 -32.42 1.19
CA LYS A 401 8.41 -32.35 2.59
C LYS A 401 6.91 -32.61 2.76
N LEU A 402 6.12 -32.42 1.69
CA LEU A 402 4.66 -32.48 1.72
C LEU A 402 4.10 -33.81 1.20
N LEU A 403 4.82 -34.52 0.34
CA LEU A 403 4.30 -35.64 -0.46
C LEU A 403 4.33 -37.04 0.20
N ASN A 404 4.53 -37.15 1.52
CA ASN A 404 4.46 -38.41 2.30
C ASN A 404 5.08 -39.67 1.63
N GLY A 405 6.20 -39.50 0.92
CA GLY A 405 6.93 -40.60 0.28
C GLY A 405 6.56 -40.89 -1.18
N ILE A 406 5.66 -40.11 -1.80
CA ILE A 406 5.38 -40.19 -3.24
C ILE A 406 6.64 -39.79 -4.02
N PRO A 407 7.12 -40.63 -4.96
CA PRO A 407 8.33 -40.36 -5.72
C PRO A 407 8.24 -39.08 -6.56
N ILE A 408 9.24 -38.19 -6.42
CA ILE A 408 9.40 -37.02 -7.27
C ILE A 408 10.34 -37.32 -8.43
N ILE A 409 9.92 -36.94 -9.64
CA ILE A 409 10.75 -36.91 -10.84
C ILE A 409 11.23 -35.46 -11.02
N GLY A 410 12.51 -35.23 -10.74
CA GLY A 410 13.15 -33.93 -10.81
C GLY A 410 13.58 -33.58 -12.23
N VAL A 411 13.18 -32.40 -12.71
CA VAL A 411 13.49 -31.92 -14.05
C VAL A 411 13.97 -30.47 -14.00
N GLY A 412 14.41 -29.93 -15.15
CA GLY A 412 14.92 -28.56 -15.26
C GLY A 412 16.43 -28.44 -14.99
N GLY A 413 17.19 -28.27 -16.07
CA GLY A 413 18.60 -27.86 -16.02
C GLY A 413 19.58 -28.88 -15.45
N ILE A 414 19.45 -30.14 -15.87
CA ILE A 414 20.33 -31.24 -15.46
C ILE A 414 21.27 -31.57 -16.62
N ASP A 415 22.48 -31.02 -16.59
CA ASP A 415 23.51 -31.24 -17.62
C ASP A 415 24.73 -32.01 -17.12
N SER A 416 24.89 -32.12 -15.80
CA SER A 416 26.01 -32.79 -15.13
C SER A 416 25.57 -33.75 -14.01
N GLY A 417 26.52 -34.53 -13.49
CA GLY A 417 26.29 -35.39 -12.32
C GLY A 417 26.00 -34.58 -11.05
N GLU A 418 26.64 -33.43 -10.91
CA GLU A 418 26.41 -32.47 -9.83
C GLU A 418 24.98 -31.94 -9.85
N ASP A 419 24.46 -31.56 -11.02
CA ASP A 419 23.08 -31.09 -11.14
C ASP A 419 22.07 -32.17 -10.77
N ALA A 420 22.31 -33.40 -11.26
CA ALA A 420 21.47 -34.55 -10.92
C ALA A 420 21.49 -34.81 -9.41
N TYR A 421 22.69 -34.73 -8.81
CA TYR A 421 22.88 -34.92 -7.38
C TYR A 421 22.18 -33.84 -6.54
N GLU A 422 22.24 -32.57 -6.96
CA GLU A 422 21.51 -31.48 -6.30
C GLU A 422 19.99 -31.72 -6.30
N LYS A 423 19.44 -32.20 -7.41
CA LYS A 423 18.01 -32.55 -7.51
C LYS A 423 17.66 -33.72 -6.61
N ILE A 424 18.53 -34.74 -6.54
CA ILE A 424 18.35 -35.89 -5.66
C ILE A 424 18.37 -35.46 -4.19
N LYS A 425 19.37 -34.68 -3.79
CA LYS A 425 19.43 -34.14 -2.43
C LYS A 425 18.24 -33.27 -2.08
N ALA A 426 17.66 -32.57 -3.06
CA ALA A 426 16.42 -31.82 -2.87
C ALA A 426 15.20 -32.75 -2.66
N GLY A 427 15.24 -34.02 -3.04
CA GLY A 427 14.13 -34.96 -2.83
C GLY A 427 13.65 -35.70 -4.08
N ALA A 428 14.29 -35.46 -5.24
CA ALA A 428 14.00 -36.24 -6.44
C ALA A 428 14.51 -37.68 -6.29
N LYS A 429 13.68 -38.66 -6.64
CA LYS A 429 14.08 -40.07 -6.72
C LYS A 429 14.53 -40.46 -8.13
N VAL A 430 14.02 -39.75 -9.13
CA VAL A 430 14.34 -39.93 -10.55
C VAL A 430 14.60 -38.57 -11.16
N VAL A 431 15.46 -38.49 -12.19
CA VAL A 431 15.73 -37.26 -12.93
C VAL A 431 15.47 -37.41 -14.42
N GLN A 432 14.97 -36.35 -15.07
CA GLN A 432 14.80 -36.29 -16.53
C GLN A 432 15.88 -35.43 -17.18
N ILE A 433 16.56 -35.98 -18.18
CA ILE A 433 17.74 -35.38 -18.82
C ILE A 433 17.55 -35.17 -20.33
N TYR A 434 16.30 -35.01 -20.78
CA TYR A 434 15.96 -34.96 -22.21
C TYR A 434 16.72 -33.84 -22.95
N THR A 435 16.71 -32.62 -22.43
CA THR A 435 17.44 -31.49 -23.00
C THR A 435 18.95 -31.75 -23.07
N SER A 436 19.54 -32.33 -22.02
CA SER A 436 20.97 -32.67 -22.00
C SER A 436 21.32 -33.76 -23.00
N LEU A 437 20.45 -34.76 -23.20
CA LEU A 437 20.62 -35.78 -24.24
C LEU A 437 20.65 -35.18 -25.65
N ILE A 438 19.84 -34.16 -25.91
CA ILE A 438 19.83 -33.47 -27.22
C ILE A 438 21.16 -32.77 -27.48
N TYR A 439 21.69 -32.03 -26.50
CA TYR A 439 22.90 -31.22 -26.69
C TYR A 439 24.21 -32.00 -26.53
N ASN A 440 24.26 -32.97 -25.62
CA ASN A 440 25.50 -33.69 -25.25
C ASN A 440 25.53 -35.13 -25.78
N GLY A 441 24.42 -35.62 -26.34
CA GLY A 441 24.30 -36.98 -26.85
C GLY A 441 24.22 -38.07 -25.78
N PRO A 442 24.07 -39.35 -26.18
CA PRO A 442 23.94 -40.50 -25.28
C PRO A 442 25.05 -40.67 -24.21
N PRO A 443 26.33 -40.34 -24.44
CA PRO A 443 27.39 -40.52 -23.44
C PRO A 443 27.18 -39.77 -22.12
N VAL A 444 26.36 -38.70 -22.11
CA VAL A 444 26.06 -37.91 -20.91
C VAL A 444 25.48 -38.76 -19.78
N VAL A 445 24.73 -39.81 -20.11
CA VAL A 445 24.17 -40.74 -19.12
C VAL A 445 25.27 -41.48 -18.36
N THR A 446 26.29 -41.95 -19.08
CA THR A 446 27.43 -42.66 -18.48
C THR A 446 28.26 -41.71 -17.62
N GLN A 447 28.41 -40.45 -18.06
CA GLN A 447 29.13 -39.43 -17.30
C GLN A 447 28.41 -39.11 -15.99
N ILE A 448 27.11 -38.78 -16.05
CA ILE A 448 26.28 -38.52 -14.87
C ILE A 448 26.35 -39.68 -13.87
N LYS A 449 26.27 -40.92 -14.33
CA LYS A 449 26.38 -42.10 -13.45
C LYS A 449 27.73 -42.18 -12.74
N LYS A 450 28.84 -41.93 -13.44
CA LYS A 450 30.18 -41.96 -12.84
C LYS A 450 30.37 -40.85 -11.81
N ASP A 451 29.88 -39.65 -12.12
CA ASP A 451 29.99 -38.50 -11.22
C ASP A 451 29.11 -38.67 -9.99
N LEU A 452 27.90 -39.23 -10.13
CA LEU A 452 27.05 -39.58 -9.00
C LEU A 452 27.71 -40.57 -8.04
N VAL A 453 28.39 -41.62 -8.55
CA VAL A 453 29.12 -42.57 -7.69
C VAL A 453 30.17 -41.84 -6.85
N LYS A 454 30.97 -40.96 -7.48
CA LYS A 454 32.00 -40.17 -6.77
C LYS A 454 31.39 -39.23 -5.74
N LEU A 455 30.28 -38.56 -6.07
CA LEU A 455 29.60 -37.62 -5.18
C LEU A 455 28.98 -38.34 -3.98
N LEU A 456 28.38 -39.51 -4.19
CA LEU A 456 27.85 -40.36 -3.11
C LEU A 456 28.96 -40.86 -2.19
N GLU A 457 30.07 -41.36 -2.75
CA GLU A 457 31.24 -41.79 -1.98
C GLU A 457 31.83 -40.63 -1.17
N LYS A 458 31.92 -39.44 -1.76
CA LYS A 458 32.41 -38.22 -1.10
C LYS A 458 31.55 -37.82 0.09
N ASP A 459 30.24 -37.93 -0.02
CA ASP A 459 29.30 -37.57 1.05
C ASP A 459 29.03 -38.77 2.01
N GLY A 460 29.67 -39.92 1.78
CA GLY A 460 29.60 -41.09 2.66
C GLY A 460 28.33 -41.93 2.51
N TYR A 461 27.61 -41.80 1.40
CA TYR A 461 26.38 -42.55 1.12
C TYR A 461 26.69 -43.88 0.42
N LYS A 462 25.99 -44.95 0.82
CA LYS A 462 26.16 -46.29 0.24
C LYS A 462 25.32 -46.52 -1.02
N ASN A 463 24.24 -45.77 -1.18
CA ASN A 463 23.31 -45.84 -2.30
C ASN A 463 22.62 -44.48 -2.51
N ILE A 464 21.93 -44.33 -3.63
CA ILE A 464 21.35 -43.05 -4.04
C ILE A 464 20.16 -42.62 -3.15
N GLU A 465 19.44 -43.59 -2.58
CA GLU A 465 18.31 -43.39 -1.68
C GLU A 465 18.72 -42.72 -0.37
N GLU A 466 19.94 -42.98 0.11
CA GLU A 466 20.48 -42.32 1.30
C GLU A 466 20.69 -40.81 1.09
N ALA A 467 20.89 -40.37 -0.16
CA ALA A 467 21.07 -38.96 -0.50
C ALA A 467 19.73 -38.22 -0.71
N VAL A 468 18.61 -38.93 -0.95
CA VAL A 468 17.32 -38.30 -1.24
C VAL A 468 16.85 -37.44 -0.07
N GLY A 469 16.59 -36.15 -0.34
CA GLY A 469 16.06 -35.22 0.67
C GLY A 469 17.08 -34.82 1.76
N LYS A 470 18.38 -35.05 1.56
CA LYS A 470 19.46 -34.68 2.50
C LYS A 470 20.03 -33.28 2.31
N ARG A 471 19.36 -32.43 1.54
CA ARG A 471 19.76 -31.02 1.39
C ARG A 471 19.59 -30.29 2.74
N SER A 472 20.70 -29.75 3.25
CA SER A 472 20.78 -28.90 4.45
C SER A 472 20.06 -27.56 4.28
#